data_AF-A0A523VIB1-F1
#
_entry.id   AF-A0A523VIB1-F1
#
_cell.length_a   1.000
_cell.length_b   1.000
_cell.length_c   1.000
_cell.angle_alpha   90.00
_cell.angle_beta   90.00
_cell.angle_gamma   90.00
#
_symmetry.space_group_name_H-M   'P 1'
#
loop_
_entity.id
_entity.type
_entity.pdbx_description
1 polymer ?
#
loop_
_entity_poly.entity_id
_entity_poly.type
_entity_poly.pdbx_seq_one_letter_code
_entity_poly.pdbx_strand_id
1 'polypeptide(L)'
;MGKKIYFLLGTILCIALFTSVGILKATDVSDEICIKSDAFKAYKKGAVKLSHKKHTVDYKIACADCHHVYKDGKNVFKEGDPVQKCSECHDPIQSKGKVKKLMLAYHKNCQGCHKGLEKAGKATGPTKKCNDCHQKKK
;
A
#
# COMPACT_ATOMS: atom_id res chain seq x y z
N MET A 1 -41.06 22.43 38.94
CA MET A 1 -39.60 22.17 38.82
C MET A 1 -39.23 20.90 38.04
N GLY A 2 -40.14 19.95 37.77
CA GLY A 2 -39.79 18.71 37.04
C GLY A 2 -39.50 18.86 35.54
N LYS A 3 -40.19 19.73 34.80
CA LYS A 3 -40.04 19.84 33.33
C LYS A 3 -38.67 20.35 32.85
N LYS A 4 -37.97 21.17 33.65
CA LYS A 4 -36.61 21.66 33.35
C LYS A 4 -35.54 20.58 33.55
N ILE A 5 -35.78 19.64 34.48
CA ILE A 5 -34.89 18.52 34.77
C ILE A 5 -34.93 17.48 33.64
N TYR A 6 -36.13 17.20 33.09
CA TYR A 6 -36.26 16.31 31.92
C TYR A 6 -35.66 16.89 30.65
N PHE A 7 -35.71 18.21 30.46
CA PHE A 7 -35.06 18.87 29.33
C PHE A 7 -33.52 18.83 29.43
N LEU A 8 -32.97 19.03 30.63
CA LEU A 8 -31.53 18.94 30.88
C LEU A 8 -30.99 17.50 30.75
N LEU A 9 -31.76 16.50 31.19
CA LEU A 9 -31.41 15.08 31.03
C LEU A 9 -31.50 14.61 29.57
N GLY A 10 -32.46 15.13 28.79
CA GLY A 10 -32.59 14.83 27.36
C GLY A 10 -31.43 15.36 26.52
N THR A 11 -30.92 16.56 26.84
CA THR A 11 -29.77 17.14 26.14
C THR A 11 -28.44 16.47 26.48
N ILE A 12 -28.27 15.96 27.71
CA ILE A 12 -27.07 15.23 28.13
C ILE A 12 -27.01 13.85 27.43
N LEU A 13 -28.15 13.22 27.17
CA LEU A 13 -28.22 11.94 26.46
C LEU A 13 -27.90 12.06 24.95
N CYS A 14 -28.22 13.19 24.31
CA CYS A 14 -27.86 13.42 22.90
C CYS A 14 -26.35 13.73 22.70
N ILE A 15 -25.67 14.33 23.68
CA ILE A 15 -24.23 14.60 23.59
C ILE A 15 -23.41 13.33 23.80
N ALA A 16 -23.92 12.36 24.57
CA ALA A 16 -23.28 11.05 24.76
C ALA A 16 -23.35 10.13 23.52
N LEU A 17 -24.16 10.47 22.50
CA LEU A 17 -24.38 9.64 21.31
C LEU A 17 -23.51 10.00 20.10
N PHE A 18 -22.67 11.05 20.18
CA PHE A 18 -21.78 11.47 19.08
C PHE A 18 -20.29 11.31 19.37
N THR A 19 -19.90 10.60 20.45
CA THR A 19 -18.48 10.34 20.76
C THR A 19 -17.94 9.03 20.21
N SER A 20 -18.64 8.36 19.28
CA SER A 20 -18.02 7.34 18.43
C SER A 20 -17.18 7.99 17.33
N VAL A 21 -16.26 8.88 17.73
CA VAL A 21 -15.09 9.20 16.91
C VAL A 21 -14.35 7.89 16.78
N GLY A 22 -14.56 7.21 15.65
CA GLY A 22 -13.84 6.01 15.29
C GLY A 22 -12.35 6.31 15.44
N ILE A 23 -11.73 5.69 16.43
CA ILE A 23 -10.29 5.75 16.62
C ILE A 23 -9.70 5.11 15.38
N LEU A 24 -9.26 5.94 14.44
CA LEU A 24 -8.37 5.52 13.35
C LEU A 24 -7.13 4.98 14.04
N LYS A 25 -7.08 3.67 14.21
CA LYS A 25 -5.84 2.97 14.53
C LYS A 25 -4.93 3.19 13.33
N ALA A 26 -4.05 4.18 13.45
CA ALA A 26 -2.92 4.31 12.57
C ALA A 26 -2.16 2.97 12.66
N THR A 27 -2.33 2.13 11.64
CA THR A 27 -1.50 0.95 11.49
C THR A 27 -0.07 1.45 11.33
N ASP A 28 0.85 1.02 12.20
CA ASP A 28 2.27 1.34 12.09
C ASP A 28 2.79 0.83 10.73
N VAL A 29 2.81 1.73 9.74
CA VAL A 29 3.35 1.46 8.41
C VAL A 29 4.78 1.97 8.39
N SER A 30 5.74 1.08 8.16
CA SER A 30 7.16 1.45 8.14
C SER A 30 7.45 2.54 7.10
N ASP A 31 8.09 3.63 7.52
CA ASP A 31 8.36 4.81 6.69
C ASP A 31 9.17 4.49 5.42
N GLU A 32 10.25 3.72 5.57
CA GLU A 32 11.07 3.20 4.48
C GLU A 32 11.17 1.68 4.62
N ILE A 33 11.01 0.97 3.51
CA ILE A 33 11.22 -0.47 3.41
C ILE A 33 12.30 -0.79 2.38
N CYS A 34 13.12 -1.79 2.69
CA CYS A 34 14.12 -2.30 1.77
C CYS A 34 13.59 -3.55 1.07
N ILE A 35 13.26 -3.43 -0.21
CA ILE A 35 12.78 -4.55 -1.03
C ILE A 35 13.99 -5.38 -1.45
N LYS A 36 14.21 -6.45 -0.69
CA LYS A 36 15.19 -7.51 -0.95
C LYS A 36 14.57 -8.84 -0.52
N SER A 37 13.81 -9.47 -1.42
CA SER A 37 13.04 -10.67 -1.10
C SER A 37 13.93 -11.92 -1.09
N ASP A 38 14.00 -12.60 0.05
CA ASP A 38 14.75 -13.86 0.24
C ASP A 38 14.24 -15.02 -0.62
N ALA A 39 13.10 -14.86 -1.30
CA ALA A 39 12.63 -15.80 -2.32
C ALA A 39 13.60 -15.89 -3.52
N PHE A 40 14.42 -14.87 -3.77
CA PHE A 40 15.45 -14.92 -4.80
C PHE A 40 16.71 -15.63 -4.29
N LYS A 41 17.05 -16.77 -4.92
CA LYS A 41 18.32 -17.48 -4.67
C LYS A 41 19.56 -16.65 -5.01
N ALA A 42 19.44 -15.78 -6.02
CA ALA A 42 20.52 -14.90 -6.45
C ALA A 42 19.96 -13.57 -6.96
N TYR A 43 20.63 -12.47 -6.61
CA TYR A 43 20.22 -11.13 -7.00
C TYR A 43 21.05 -10.63 -8.18
N LYS A 44 20.42 -10.22 -9.28
CA LYS A 44 21.12 -9.54 -10.40
C LYS A 44 21.36 -8.05 -10.13
N LYS A 45 20.52 -7.42 -9.32
CA LYS A 45 20.55 -6.00 -8.96
C LYS A 45 20.52 -5.83 -7.43
N GLY A 46 20.94 -4.68 -6.93
CA GLY A 46 20.83 -4.37 -5.50
C GLY A 46 19.38 -4.18 -5.06
N ALA A 47 19.21 -4.06 -3.75
CA ALA A 47 17.90 -3.82 -3.15
C ALA A 47 17.30 -2.50 -3.63
N VAL A 48 15.98 -2.41 -3.56
CA VAL A 48 15.24 -1.18 -3.85
C VAL A 48 14.74 -0.61 -2.54
N LYS A 49 15.06 0.65 -2.25
CA LYS A 49 14.48 1.38 -1.13
C LYS A 49 13.15 1.97 -1.57
N LEU A 50 12.08 1.64 -0.86
CA LEU A 50 10.77 2.24 -1.05
C LEU A 50 10.46 3.11 0.17
N SER A 51 10.29 4.41 -0.05
CA SER A 51 9.66 5.26 0.96
C SER A 51 8.15 5.01 0.92
N HIS A 52 7.68 4.10 1.76
CA HIS A 52 6.29 3.67 1.80
C HIS A 52 5.38 4.83 2.20
N LYS A 53 5.80 5.60 3.21
CA LYS A 53 5.10 6.80 3.67
C LYS A 53 4.91 7.86 2.58
N LYS A 54 5.92 8.10 1.74
CA LYS A 54 5.76 9.02 0.59
C LYS A 54 4.66 8.57 -0.35
N HIS A 55 4.56 7.26 -0.62
CA HIS A 55 3.54 6.74 -1.51
C HIS A 55 2.14 6.86 -0.89
N THR A 56 1.99 6.54 0.39
CA THR A 56 0.66 6.51 1.04
C THR A 56 0.19 7.89 1.51
N VAL A 57 1.07 8.68 2.12
CA VAL A 57 0.73 9.98 2.73
C VAL A 57 0.87 11.12 1.72
N ASP A 58 2.05 11.27 1.13
CA ASP A 58 2.34 12.44 0.29
C ASP A 58 1.66 12.32 -1.08
N TYR A 59 1.77 11.13 -1.69
CA TYR A 59 1.24 10.85 -3.03
C TYR A 59 -0.18 10.27 -3.00
N LYS A 60 -0.71 9.97 -1.81
CA LYS A 60 -2.08 9.47 -1.59
C LYS A 60 -2.42 8.24 -2.42
N ILE A 61 -1.45 7.35 -2.62
CA ILE A 61 -1.64 6.08 -3.32
C ILE A 61 -2.38 5.12 -2.38
N ALA A 62 -3.46 4.51 -2.87
CA ALA A 62 -4.27 3.63 -2.07
C ALA A 62 -3.51 2.35 -1.75
N CYS A 63 -3.76 1.75 -0.57
CA CYS A 63 -3.14 0.48 -0.20
C CYS A 63 -3.40 -0.60 -1.26
N ALA A 64 -4.62 -0.60 -1.82
CA ALA A 64 -5.09 -1.54 -2.84
C ALA A 64 -4.38 -1.41 -4.21
N ASP A 65 -3.69 -0.28 -4.47
CA ASP A 65 -2.93 -0.07 -5.72
C ASP A 65 -1.65 -0.90 -5.75
N CYS A 66 -1.11 -1.27 -4.58
CA CYS A 66 0.07 -2.12 -4.44
C CYS A 66 -0.27 -3.48 -3.80
N HIS A 67 -0.99 -3.47 -2.69
CA HIS A 67 -1.44 -4.67 -2.01
C HIS A 67 -2.75 -5.12 -2.63
N HIS A 68 -2.70 -6.17 -3.41
CA HIS A 68 -3.88 -6.72 -4.05
C HIS A 68 -4.12 -8.15 -3.62
N VAL A 69 -5.39 -8.53 -3.67
CA VAL A 69 -5.83 -9.93 -3.58
C VAL A 69 -6.89 -10.08 -4.65
N TYR A 70 -6.59 -10.81 -5.72
CA TYR A 70 -7.54 -11.01 -6.80
C TYR A 70 -8.34 -12.29 -6.58
N LYS A 71 -9.67 -12.16 -6.53
CA LYS A 71 -10.64 -13.27 -6.57
C LYS A 71 -11.59 -13.02 -7.74
N ASP A 72 -11.76 -14.01 -8.60
CA ASP A 72 -12.62 -13.93 -9.79
C ASP A 72 -12.37 -12.68 -10.67
N GLY A 73 -11.09 -12.29 -10.77
CA GLY A 73 -10.66 -11.14 -11.55
C GLY A 73 -10.89 -9.78 -10.91
N LYS A 74 -11.45 -9.71 -9.70
CA LYS A 74 -11.65 -8.47 -8.94
C LYS A 74 -10.65 -8.37 -7.81
N ASN A 75 -10.08 -7.19 -7.60
CA ASN A 75 -9.28 -6.93 -6.40
C ASN A 75 -10.25 -6.82 -5.22
N VAL A 76 -10.09 -7.68 -4.22
CA VAL A 76 -10.93 -7.73 -3.02
C VAL A 76 -10.20 -7.23 -1.78
N PHE A 77 -8.95 -6.78 -1.91
CA PHE A 77 -8.17 -6.21 -0.81
C PHE A 77 -8.78 -4.90 -0.32
N LYS A 78 -8.90 -4.76 1.01
CA LYS A 78 -9.36 -3.54 1.69
C LYS A 78 -8.29 -3.01 2.62
N GLU A 79 -8.27 -1.70 2.79
CA GLU A 79 -7.41 -1.07 3.79
C GLU A 79 -7.74 -1.60 5.19
N GLY A 80 -6.70 -1.98 5.94
CA GLY A 80 -6.82 -2.69 7.22
C GLY A 80 -6.75 -4.21 7.12
N ASP A 81 -6.87 -4.79 5.91
CA ASP A 81 -6.65 -6.23 5.72
C ASP A 81 -5.17 -6.61 6.02
N PRO A 82 -4.90 -7.83 6.52
CA PRO A 82 -3.55 -8.31 6.71
C PRO A 82 -2.73 -8.26 5.41
N VAL A 83 -1.60 -7.55 5.47
CA VAL A 83 -0.68 -7.42 4.33
C VAL A 83 0.26 -8.61 4.27
N GLN A 84 0.42 -9.18 3.07
CA GLN A 84 1.36 -10.25 2.77
C GLN A 84 2.52 -9.75 1.91
N LYS A 85 3.67 -10.43 1.98
CA LYS A 85 4.79 -10.17 1.07
C LYS A 85 4.37 -10.57 -0.35
N CYS A 86 4.85 -9.84 -1.36
CA CYS A 86 4.58 -10.16 -2.76
C CYS A 86 4.99 -11.61 -3.11
N SER A 87 6.07 -12.10 -2.48
CA SER A 87 6.61 -13.44 -2.66
C SER A 87 5.71 -14.58 -2.18
N GLU A 88 4.68 -14.30 -1.37
CA GLU A 88 3.73 -15.32 -0.92
C GLU A 88 2.90 -15.88 -2.09
N CYS A 89 2.63 -15.05 -3.11
CA CYS A 89 1.87 -15.46 -4.31
C CYS A 89 2.69 -15.36 -5.60
N HIS A 90 3.58 -14.37 -5.71
CA HIS A 90 4.40 -14.18 -6.89
C HIS A 90 5.71 -14.98 -6.78
N ASP A 91 5.78 -16.08 -7.51
CA ASP A 91 6.93 -16.98 -7.53
C ASP A 91 8.18 -16.29 -8.16
N PRO A 92 9.38 -16.46 -7.58
CA PRO A 92 10.60 -15.77 -8.04
C PRO A 92 11.10 -16.24 -9.41
N ILE A 93 10.73 -17.46 -9.83
CA ILE A 93 11.24 -18.13 -11.03
C ILE A 93 10.24 -18.04 -12.17
N GLN A 94 8.98 -18.43 -11.93
CA GLN A 94 7.99 -18.66 -12.98
C GLN A 94 6.66 -17.93 -12.76
N SER A 95 5.97 -17.60 -13.85
CA SER A 95 4.60 -17.08 -13.77
C SER A 95 3.63 -18.25 -13.84
N LYS A 96 2.52 -18.19 -13.09
CA LYS A 96 1.48 -19.22 -13.07
C LYS A 96 0.14 -18.60 -13.44
N GLY A 97 -0.40 -18.98 -14.59
CA GLY A 97 -1.63 -18.39 -15.13
C GLY A 97 -1.55 -16.86 -15.21
N LYS A 98 -2.49 -16.18 -14.53
CA LYS A 98 -2.53 -14.71 -14.47
C LYS A 98 -1.51 -14.11 -13.47
N VAL A 99 -0.96 -14.91 -12.56
CA VAL A 99 0.01 -14.46 -11.55
C VAL A 99 1.40 -14.37 -12.18
N LYS A 100 1.93 -13.15 -12.25
CA LYS A 100 3.26 -12.89 -12.81
C LYS A 100 4.36 -13.28 -11.82
N LYS A 101 5.52 -13.72 -12.32
CA LYS A 101 6.69 -13.95 -11.46
C LYS A 101 7.09 -12.68 -10.71
N LEU A 102 7.69 -12.83 -9.53
CA LEU A 102 7.98 -11.76 -8.55
C LEU A 102 8.68 -10.55 -9.18
N MET A 103 9.74 -10.80 -9.95
CA MET A 103 10.48 -9.73 -10.63
C MET A 103 9.57 -8.93 -11.58
N LEU A 104 8.70 -9.62 -12.33
CA LEU A 104 7.80 -8.96 -13.26
C LEU A 104 6.67 -8.24 -12.53
N ALA A 105 6.21 -8.76 -11.39
CA ALA A 105 5.23 -8.10 -10.54
C ALA A 105 5.74 -6.73 -10.07
N TYR A 106 6.98 -6.67 -9.54
CA TYR A 106 7.60 -5.40 -9.16
C TYR A 106 7.73 -4.42 -10.33
N HIS A 107 8.29 -4.85 -11.47
CA HIS A 107 8.47 -3.92 -12.60
C HIS A 107 7.14 -3.48 -13.20
N LYS A 108 6.13 -4.35 -13.29
CA LYS A 108 4.81 -3.94 -13.79
C LYS A 108 4.09 -3.01 -12.84
N ASN A 109 4.22 -3.21 -11.53
CA ASN A 109 3.55 -2.35 -10.56
C ASN A 109 4.28 -1.01 -10.42
N CYS A 110 5.54 -1.04 -9.99
CA CYS A 110 6.31 0.16 -9.67
C CYS A 110 6.66 0.95 -10.94
N GLN A 111 7.39 0.34 -11.88
CA GLN A 111 7.81 1.02 -13.10
C GLN A 111 6.62 1.32 -14.02
N GLY A 112 5.59 0.45 -14.02
CA GLY A 112 4.38 0.67 -14.80
C GLY A 112 3.59 1.90 -14.35
N CYS A 113 3.32 2.03 -13.04
CA CYS A 113 2.70 3.22 -12.47
C CYS A 113 3.52 4.47 -12.81
N HIS A 114 4.84 4.43 -12.58
CA HIS A 114 5.69 5.58 -12.86
C HIS A 114 5.68 5.99 -14.34
N LYS A 115 5.75 5.03 -15.26
CA LYS A 115 5.66 5.30 -16.71
C LYS A 115 4.29 5.85 -17.09
N GLY A 116 3.22 5.42 -16.43
CA GLY A 116 1.88 5.97 -16.62
C GLY A 116 1.80 7.45 -16.25
N LEU A 117 2.36 7.80 -15.09
CA LEU A 117 2.44 9.20 -14.63
C LEU A 117 3.34 10.05 -15.53
N GLU A 118 4.52 9.55 -15.93
CA GLU A 118 5.43 10.23 -16.88
C GLU A 118 4.72 10.54 -18.19
N LYS A 119 3.98 9.57 -18.77
CA LYS A 119 3.20 9.77 -20.00
C LYS A 119 2.08 10.79 -19.83
N ALA A 120 1.52 10.90 -18.63
CA ALA A 120 0.49 11.89 -18.30
C ALA A 120 1.08 13.26 -17.94
N GLY A 121 2.39 13.46 -18.07
CA GLY A 121 3.06 14.72 -17.70
C GLY A 121 3.06 15.01 -16.20
N LYS A 122 2.83 13.99 -15.36
CA LYS A 122 2.77 14.13 -13.90
C LYS A 122 4.14 13.80 -13.27
N ALA A 123 4.41 14.43 -12.13
CA ALA A 123 5.57 14.08 -11.31
C ALA A 123 5.51 12.60 -10.92
N THR A 124 6.65 11.93 -11.00
CA THR A 124 6.76 10.49 -10.76
C THR A 124 8.16 10.08 -10.33
N GLY A 125 8.29 8.89 -9.76
CA GLY A 125 9.57 8.23 -9.56
C GLY A 125 10.19 7.71 -10.86
N PRO A 126 11.34 7.02 -10.76
CA PRO A 126 12.14 6.64 -11.92
C PRO A 126 11.44 5.68 -12.88
N THR A 127 11.65 5.88 -14.18
CA THR A 127 10.95 5.14 -15.25
C THR A 127 11.88 4.33 -16.15
N LYS A 128 13.13 4.75 -16.35
CA LYS A 128 13.99 4.23 -17.42
C LYS A 128 15.23 3.47 -16.94
N LYS A 129 16.08 4.07 -16.09
CA LYS A 129 17.37 3.45 -15.73
C LYS A 129 17.19 2.50 -14.54
N CYS A 130 17.73 1.29 -14.68
CA CYS A 130 17.65 0.27 -13.64
C CYS A 130 18.20 0.74 -12.29
N ASN A 131 19.29 1.51 -12.32
CA ASN A 131 20.01 1.94 -11.12
C ASN A 131 19.39 3.17 -10.45
N ASP A 132 18.34 3.76 -11.03
CA ASP A 132 17.58 4.83 -10.37
C ASP A 132 16.65 4.26 -9.29
N CYS A 133 16.27 2.97 -9.42
CA CYS A 133 15.54 2.23 -8.39
C CYS A 133 16.45 1.26 -7.62
N HIS A 134 17.28 0.51 -8.35
CA HIS A 134 18.16 -0.49 -7.74
C HIS A 134 19.44 0.14 -7.25
N GLN A 135 19.70 0.00 -5.95
CA GLN A 135 20.98 0.44 -5.38
C GLN A 135 22.14 -0.30 -6.06
N LYS A 136 23.27 0.39 -6.22
CA LYS A 136 24.52 -0.26 -6.63
C LYS A 136 24.81 -1.40 -5.66
N LYS A 137 25.15 -2.58 -6.19
CA LYS A 137 25.65 -3.68 -5.36
C LYS A 137 26.89 -3.14 -4.64
N LYS A 138 26.87 -3.18 -3.31
CA LYS A 138 28.08 -3.11 -2.51
C LYS A 138 28.81 -4.45 -2.62
#